data_AF-A0AAW0LBV1-F1
#
_entry.id   AF-A0AAW0LBV1-F1
#
_cell.length_a   1.000
_cell.length_b   1.000
_cell.length_c   1.000
_cell.angle_alpha   90.00
_cell.angle_beta   90.00
_cell.angle_gamma   90.00
#
_symmetry.space_group_name_H-M   'P 1'
#
loop_
_entity.id
_entity.type
_entity.pdbx_description
1 polymer ?
#
loop_
_entity_poly.entity_id
_entity_poly.type
_entity_poly.pdbx_seq_one_letter_code
_entity_poly.pdbx_strand_id
1 'polypeptide(L)'
;MSDSDPLAQQICLFRSLIKSRRLDDAALRILESLLVSKSVKSLKEVQSTLRVFLRSESLSAIREISYKSVHQKLITLEFFVRAFALIADVEALTLIPLTH
;
A
#
# COMPACT_ATOMS: atom_id res chain seq x y z
N MET A 1 -4.28 3.02 29.56
CA MET A 1 -3.28 2.81 28.49
C MET A 1 -4.07 2.61 27.22
N SER A 2 -3.83 3.42 26.18
CA SER A 2 -4.74 3.56 25.04
C SER A 2 -4.76 2.29 24.18
N ASP A 3 -5.87 1.54 24.23
CA ASP A 3 -6.21 0.46 23.29
C ASP A 3 -6.32 1.06 21.89
N SER A 4 -5.19 1.17 21.21
CA SER A 4 -5.13 1.75 19.87
C SER A 4 -5.54 0.66 18.88
N ASP A 5 -6.58 0.90 18.06
CA ASP A 5 -7.09 -0.02 17.03
C ASP A 5 -5.92 -0.72 16.30
N PRO A 6 -5.81 -2.07 16.35
CA PRO A 6 -4.73 -2.80 15.68
C PRO A 6 -4.56 -2.43 14.20
N LEU A 7 -5.66 -2.08 13.53
CA LEU A 7 -5.60 -1.61 12.14
C LEU A 7 -4.88 -0.26 12.03
N ALA A 8 -5.20 0.69 12.91
CA ALA A 8 -4.57 2.00 12.91
C ALA A 8 -3.06 1.89 13.14
N GLN A 9 -2.63 0.96 14.00
CA GLN A 9 -1.21 0.69 14.23
C GLN A 9 -0.53 0.14 12.97
N GLN A 10 -1.15 -0.83 12.28
CA GLN A 10 -0.62 -1.36 11.02
C GLN A 10 -0.56 -0.29 9.92
N ILE A 11 -1.56 0.60 9.81
CA ILE A 11 -1.56 1.73 8.87
C ILE A 11 -0.40 2.69 9.19
N CYS A 12 -0.22 3.04 10.47
CA CYS A 12 0.88 3.92 10.89
C CYS A 12 2.25 3.29 10.60
N LEU A 13 2.41 1.99 10.88
CA LEU A 13 3.62 1.25 10.59
C LEU A 13 3.92 1.25 9.08
N PHE A 14 2.92 0.89 8.25
CA PHE A 14 3.06 0.89 6.80
C PHE A 14 3.50 2.27 6.29
N ARG A 15 2.83 3.35 6.71
CA ARG A 15 3.18 4.71 6.30
C ARG A 15 4.62 5.09 6.69
N SER A 16 5.07 4.68 7.87
CA SER A 16 6.45 4.91 8.33
C SER A 16 7.48 4.20 7.44
N LEU A 17 7.22 2.94 7.06
CA LEU A 17 8.09 2.17 6.16
C LEU A 17 8.19 2.83 4.78
N ILE A 18 7.08 3.24 4.19
CA ILE A 18 7.08 3.88 2.86
C ILE A 18 7.83 5.22 2.88
N LYS A 19 7.59 6.04 3.91
CA LYS A 19 8.28 7.34 4.07
C LYS A 19 9.78 7.20 4.27
N SER A 20 10.21 6.12 4.94
CA SER A 20 11.63 5.80 5.14
C SER A 20 12.24 5.05 3.95
N ARG A 21 11.50 4.87 2.84
CA ARG A 21 11.92 4.12 1.65
C ARG A 21 12.32 2.67 1.94
N ARG A 22 11.77 2.07 2.99
CA ARG A 22 11.84 0.62 3.23
C ARG A 22 10.81 -0.08 2.33
N LEU A 23 11.18 -0.15 1.05
CA LEU A 23 10.37 -0.68 -0.04
C LEU A 23 10.71 -2.17 -0.26
N ASP A 24 10.30 -3.01 0.70
CA ASP A 24 10.61 -4.44 0.73
C ASP A 24 9.33 -5.31 0.83
N ASP A 25 9.51 -6.63 0.76
CA ASP A 25 8.39 -7.58 0.85
C ASP A 25 7.67 -7.51 2.21
N ALA A 26 8.33 -7.06 3.28
CA ALA A 26 7.69 -6.92 4.59
C ALA A 26 6.65 -5.80 4.57
N ALA A 27 6.96 -4.67 3.91
CA ALA A 27 5.99 -3.61 3.68
C ALA A 27 4.80 -4.08 2.82
N LEU A 28 5.05 -4.91 1.79
CA LEU A 28 3.97 -5.48 0.97
C LEU A 28 3.05 -6.41 1.77
N ARG A 29 3.59 -7.27 2.63
CA ARG A 29 2.78 -8.15 3.50
C ARG A 29 1.90 -7.35 4.46
N ILE A 30 2.39 -6.22 4.96
CA ILE A 30 1.57 -5.32 5.79
C ILE A 30 0.42 -4.75 4.94
N LEU A 31 0.69 -4.31 3.71
CA LEU A 31 -0.36 -3.84 2.80
C LEU A 31 -1.41 -4.93 2.53
N GLU A 32 -1.00 -6.16 2.24
CA GLU A 32 -1.90 -7.31 2.06
C GLU A 32 -2.78 -7.52 3.30
N SER A 33 -2.17 -7.54 4.50
CA SER A 33 -2.91 -7.66 5.77
C SER A 33 -3.95 -6.56 5.94
N LEU A 34 -3.60 -5.30 5.60
CA LEU A 34 -4.53 -4.17 5.69
C LEU A 34 -5.73 -4.37 4.77
N LEU A 35 -5.49 -4.86 3.56
CA LEU A 35 -6.53 -5.05 2.54
C LEU A 35 -7.47 -6.24 2.82
N VAL A 36 -7.06 -7.21 3.64
CA VAL A 36 -7.89 -8.38 4.01
C VAL A 36 -8.71 -8.13 5.30
N SER A 37 -8.37 -7.10 6.08
CA SER A 37 -8.73 -7.06 7.51
C SER A 37 -10.12 -6.56 7.92
N LYS A 38 -11.01 -6.00 7.07
CA LYS A 38 -12.28 -5.42 7.56
C LYS A 38 -13.48 -5.48 6.58
N SER A 39 -14.68 -5.22 7.14
CA SER A 39 -15.97 -5.14 6.45
C SER A 39 -15.97 -4.19 5.25
N VAL A 40 -16.70 -4.57 4.19
CA VAL A 40 -16.66 -4.00 2.83
C VAL A 40 -16.74 -2.47 2.77
N LYS A 41 -17.50 -1.82 3.66
CA LYS A 41 -17.63 -0.34 3.68
C LYS A 41 -16.37 0.37 4.16
N SER A 42 -15.73 -0.13 5.23
CA SER A 42 -14.49 0.44 5.76
C SER A 42 -13.28 0.14 4.87
N LEU A 43 -13.33 -0.99 4.14
CA LEU A 43 -12.25 -1.39 3.26
C LEU A 43 -12.05 -0.43 2.07
N LYS A 44 -13.14 0.03 1.43
CA LYS A 44 -13.06 0.97 0.29
C LYS A 44 -12.43 2.30 0.67
N GLU A 45 -12.76 2.84 1.85
CA GLU A 45 -12.18 4.09 2.35
C GLU A 45 -10.69 3.94 2.67
N VAL A 46 -10.31 2.82 3.29
CA VAL A 46 -8.90 2.48 3.56
C VAL A 46 -8.13 2.31 2.25
N GLN A 47 -8.68 1.60 1.26
CA GLN A 47 -8.08 1.41 -0.07
C GLN A 47 -7.85 2.75 -0.79
N SER A 48 -8.88 3.61 -0.81
CA SER A 48 -8.78 4.93 -1.42
C SER A 48 -7.69 5.77 -0.76
N THR A 49 -7.64 5.77 0.56
CA THR A 49 -6.63 6.50 1.34
C THR A 49 -5.22 5.97 1.08
N LEU A 50 -5.03 4.65 1.08
CA LEU A 50 -3.74 4.01 0.80
C LEU A 50 -3.29 4.25 -0.64
N ARG A 51 -4.20 4.23 -1.62
CA ARG A 51 -3.91 4.57 -3.01
C ARG A 51 -3.41 6.01 -3.15
N VAL A 52 -4.12 6.96 -2.56
CA VAL A 52 -3.73 8.38 -2.63
C VAL A 52 -2.36 8.59 -1.99
N PHE A 53 -2.13 7.97 -0.83
CA PHE A 53 -0.85 8.00 -0.15
C PHE A 53 0.28 7.41 -1.01
N LEU A 54 0.11 6.18 -1.53
CA LEU A 54 1.11 5.52 -2.36
C LEU A 54 1.39 6.27 -3.66
N ARG A 55 0.38 6.91 -4.27
CA ARG A 55 0.56 7.75 -5.46
C ARG A 55 1.43 8.98 -5.18
N SER A 56 1.25 9.60 -4.02
CA SER A 56 2.10 10.71 -3.58
C SER A 56 3.54 10.24 -3.34
N GLU A 57 3.69 9.15 -2.59
CA GLU A 57 5.01 8.62 -2.24
C GLU A 57 5.76 8.06 -3.45
N SER A 58 5.08 7.45 -4.41
CA SER A 58 5.68 6.95 -5.65
C SER A 58 6.26 8.09 -6.48
N LEU A 59 5.55 9.22 -6.58
CA LEU A 59 6.05 10.39 -7.31
C LEU A 59 7.30 10.97 -6.66
N SER A 60 7.32 11.07 -5.33
CA SER A 60 8.51 11.51 -4.57
C SER A 60 9.67 10.54 -4.76
N ALA A 61 9.42 9.24 -4.62
CA ALA A 61 10.45 8.21 -4.78
C ALA A 61 11.05 8.21 -6.19
N ILE A 62 10.23 8.33 -7.24
CA ILE A 62 10.71 8.40 -8.63
C ILE A 62 11.66 9.59 -8.85
N ARG A 63 11.37 10.74 -8.24
CA ARG A 63 12.27 11.91 -8.31
C ARG A 63 13.59 11.65 -7.57
N GLU A 64 13.52 11.05 -6.38
CA GLU A 64 14.68 10.72 -5.54
C GLU A 64 15.62 9.67 -6.17
N ILE A 65 15.06 8.69 -6.88
CA ILE A 65 15.86 7.61 -7.49
C ILE A 65 16.49 7.99 -8.83
N SER A 66 16.21 9.18 -9.38
CA SER A 66 16.72 9.62 -10.68
C SER A 66 18.25 9.57 -10.78
N TYR A 67 18.96 9.84 -9.67
CA TYR A 67 20.42 9.80 -9.55
C TYR A 67 20.98 8.47 -9.03
N LYS A 68 20.12 7.47 -8.76
CA LYS A 68 20.53 6.15 -8.25
C LYS A 68 20.90 5.19 -9.39
N SER A 69 21.53 4.07 -9.02
CA SER A 69 21.84 2.98 -9.96
C SER A 69 20.57 2.44 -10.63
N VAL A 70 20.72 1.87 -11.84
CA VAL A 70 19.61 1.23 -12.57
C VAL A 70 18.94 0.15 -11.71
N HIS A 71 19.72 -0.65 -10.99
CA HIS A 71 19.20 -1.67 -10.09
C HIS A 71 18.29 -1.11 -9.00
N GLN A 72 18.70 -0.03 -8.31
CA GLN A 72 17.88 0.62 -7.28
C GLN A 72 16.61 1.27 -7.87
N LYS A 73 16.69 1.78 -9.10
CA LYS A 73 15.53 2.30 -9.82
C LYS A 73 14.51 1.19 -10.06
N LEU A 74 14.97 0.05 -10.56
CA LEU A 74 14.11 -1.11 -10.83
C LEU A 74 13.45 -1.64 -9.56
N ILE A 75 14.20 -1.81 -8.46
CA ILE A 75 13.62 -2.25 -7.17
C ILE A 75 12.52 -1.30 -6.71
N THR A 76 12.75 0.02 -6.82
CA THR A 76 11.76 1.01 -6.39
C THR A 76 10.49 0.93 -7.25
N LEU A 77 10.64 0.82 -8.57
CA LEU A 77 9.52 0.69 -9.48
C LEU A 77 8.75 -0.63 -9.26
N GLU A 78 9.47 -1.74 -9.11
CA GLU A 78 8.90 -3.05 -8.85
C GLU A 78 8.01 -3.03 -7.60
N PHE A 79 8.51 -2.44 -6.50
CA PHE A 79 7.73 -2.30 -5.27
C PHE A 79 6.41 -1.56 -5.50
N PHE A 80 6.44 -0.39 -6.14
CA PHE A 80 5.22 0.40 -6.34
C PHE A 80 4.25 -0.29 -7.30
N VAL A 81 4.75 -0.95 -8.35
CA VAL A 81 3.92 -1.75 -9.26
C VAL A 81 3.20 -2.86 -8.48
N ARG A 82 3.93 -3.61 -7.65
CA ARG A 82 3.34 -4.67 -6.81
C ARG A 82 2.33 -4.11 -5.82
N ALA A 83 2.64 -3.00 -5.16
CA ALA A 83 1.72 -2.35 -4.21
C ALA A 83 0.41 -1.86 -4.88
N PHE A 84 0.50 -1.27 -6.08
CA PHE A 84 -0.69 -0.87 -6.82
C PHE A 84 -1.51 -2.06 -7.34
N ALA A 85 -0.84 -3.13 -7.77
CA ALA A 85 -1.50 -4.37 -8.18
C ALA A 85 -2.30 -4.98 -7.01
N LEU A 86 -1.71 -5.08 -5.81
CA LEU A 86 -2.40 -5.57 -4.62
C LEU A 86 -3.68 -4.77 -4.30
N ILE A 87 -3.63 -3.44 -4.40
CA ILE A 87 -4.82 -2.61 -4.19
C ILE A 87 -5.87 -2.86 -5.28
N ALA A 88 -5.45 -2.96 -6.54
CA ALA A 88 -6.34 -3.18 -7.68
C ALA A 88 -7.02 -4.57 -7.65
N ASP A 89 -6.29 -5.63 -7.29
CA ASP A 89 -6.82 -6.99 -7.20
C ASP A 89 -7.96 -7.08 -6.18
N VAL A 90 -7.79 -6.43 -5.02
CA VAL A 90 -8.83 -6.42 -3.98
C VAL A 90 -10.02 -5.57 -4.42
N GLU A 91 -9.82 -4.47 -5.15
CA GLU A 91 -10.93 -3.71 -5.71
C GLU A 91 -11.71 -4.49 -6.77
N ALA A 92 -11.01 -5.23 -7.65
CA ALA A 92 -11.63 -6.06 -8.68
C ALA A 92 -12.57 -7.11 -8.06
N LEU A 93 -12.18 -7.74 -6.95
CA LEU A 93 -13.03 -8.67 -6.21
C LEU A 93 -14.31 -8.01 -5.65
N THR A 94 -14.25 -6.72 -5.28
CA THR A 94 -15.44 -5.98 -4.76
C THR A 94 -16.37 -5.44 -5.84
N LEU A 95 -15.96 -5.49 -7.12
CA LEU A 95 -16.71 -4.98 -8.27
C LEU A 95 -17.48 -6.08 -9.02
N ILE A 96 -17.25 -7.37 -8.72
CA ILE A 96 -18.04 -8.46 -9.26
C ILE A 96 -19.42 -8.42 -8.56
N PRO A 97 -20.53 -8.19 -9.30
CA PRO A 97 -21.84 -8.31 -8.71
C PRO A 97 -22.04 -9.77 -8.29
N LEU A 98 -22.38 -10.01 -7.02
CA LEU A 98 -22.93 -11.30 -6.61
C LEU A 98 -24.28 -11.46 -7.31
N THR A 99 -24.29 -12.04 -8.51
CA THR A 99 -25.50 -12.53 -9.15
C THR A 99 -25.95 -13.76 -8.37
N HIS A 100 -26.88 -13.55 -7.44
CA HIS A 100 -27.75 -14.58 -6.89
C HIS A 100 -29.08 -14.58 -7.63
#